data_AF-A0A502GA98-F1
#
_entry.id   AF-A0A502GA98-F1
#
_cell.length_a   1.000
_cell.length_b   1.000
_cell.length_c   1.000
_cell.angle_alpha   90.00
_cell.angle_beta   90.00
_cell.angle_gamma   90.00
#
_symmetry.space_group_name_H-M   'P 1'
#
loop_
_entity.id
_entity.type
_entity.pdbx_description
1 polymer ?
#
loop_
_entity_poly.entity_id
_entity_poly.type
_entity_poly.pdbx_seq_one_letter_code
_entity_poly.pdbx_strand_id
1 'polypeptide(L)'
;MAKPPVPAPPLSAPAGSAVSAFLQRAAGLPALRAAPSPARLIFAVDATASRQPTWDRACHVQAEMFAATAGRLTVSLAFYRGHGEFLASPFLAEPAALAARMTGVDCRGGHTQILRLLRHAEAEAARARLHALVFVGDAVEEEPDPIWAAASRLGARGVPAFVFQEGDDPGAQAVLRGIARRSGGAWAPFDHRSPRALADLLRGAAAYAAGGREALARLPGAGGLLAQLPAPGAGR
;
A
#
# COMPACT_ATOMS: atom_id res chain seq x y z
N MET A 1 11.84 46.00 -49.61
CA MET A 1 11.84 46.30 -48.16
C MET A 1 11.00 45.23 -47.48
N ALA A 2 11.64 44.31 -46.76
CA ALA A 2 11.03 43.08 -46.23
C ALA A 2 10.45 43.30 -44.81
N LYS A 3 9.29 42.70 -44.56
CA LYS A 3 8.52 42.75 -43.30
C LYS A 3 9.21 41.92 -42.20
N PRO A 4 9.25 42.37 -40.93
CA PRO A 4 9.94 41.65 -39.86
C PRO A 4 9.15 40.41 -39.37
N PRO A 5 9.84 39.38 -38.83
CA PRO A 5 9.20 38.14 -38.39
C PRO A 5 8.50 38.29 -37.02
N VAL A 6 7.40 37.55 -36.85
CA VAL A 6 6.58 37.46 -35.63
C VAL A 6 7.27 36.53 -34.61
N PRO A 7 7.29 36.85 -33.29
CA PRO A 7 7.90 35.98 -32.29
C PRO A 7 7.01 34.77 -31.95
N ALA A 8 7.64 33.62 -31.73
CA ALA A 8 7.01 32.37 -31.32
C ALA A 8 6.51 32.42 -29.85
N PRO A 9 5.46 31.67 -29.48
CA PRO A 9 4.93 31.65 -28.12
C PRO A 9 5.91 30.98 -27.13
N PRO A 10 5.92 31.40 -25.84
CA PRO A 10 6.82 30.81 -24.86
C PRO A 10 6.42 29.37 -24.52
N LEU A 11 7.44 28.51 -24.45
CA LEU A 11 7.33 27.12 -24.00
C LEU A 11 6.95 27.07 -22.51
N SER A 12 5.88 26.35 -22.18
CA SER A 12 5.42 26.09 -20.82
C SER A 12 6.54 25.50 -19.95
N ALA A 13 6.76 26.11 -18.77
CA ALA A 13 7.73 25.64 -17.79
C ALA A 13 7.41 24.22 -17.29
N PRO A 14 8.44 23.39 -16.98
CA PRO A 14 8.22 22.01 -16.54
C PRO A 14 7.60 21.96 -15.13
N ALA A 15 6.75 20.96 -14.93
CA ALA A 15 6.00 20.65 -13.70
C ALA A 15 6.86 20.24 -12.47
N GLY A 16 8.12 20.68 -12.40
CA GLY A 16 9.08 20.34 -11.34
C GLY A 16 9.03 21.26 -10.11
N SER A 17 8.46 22.46 -10.21
CA SER A 17 8.49 23.43 -9.09
C SER A 17 7.45 23.13 -8.00
N ALA A 18 6.29 22.59 -8.37
CA ALA A 18 5.22 22.27 -7.42
C ALA A 18 5.55 21.06 -6.53
N VAL A 19 6.25 20.06 -7.09
CA VAL A 19 6.71 18.86 -6.36
C VAL A 19 7.83 19.23 -5.38
N SER A 20 8.79 20.05 -5.81
CA SER A 20 9.88 20.51 -4.92
C SER A 20 9.36 21.37 -3.75
N ALA A 21 8.40 22.27 -4.00
CA ALA A 21 7.77 23.08 -2.97
C ALA A 21 6.82 22.30 -2.04
N PHE A 22 6.41 21.09 -2.45
CA PHE A 22 5.62 20.17 -1.64
C PHE A 22 6.51 19.29 -0.74
N LEU A 23 7.64 18.80 -1.29
CA LEU A 23 8.64 18.04 -0.54
C LEU A 23 9.25 18.84 0.63
N GLN A 24 9.45 20.15 0.46
CA GLN A 24 9.90 21.03 1.55
C GLN A 24 8.84 21.21 2.66
N ARG A 25 7.55 21.13 2.34
CA ARG A 25 6.46 21.21 3.32
C ARG A 25 6.25 19.91 4.09
N ALA A 26 6.52 18.76 3.45
CA ALA A 26 6.51 17.46 4.12
C ALA A 26 7.65 17.29 5.14
N ALA A 27 8.80 17.93 4.91
CA ALA A 27 9.95 17.92 5.83
C ALA A 27 9.72 18.70 7.15
N GLY A 28 8.65 19.50 7.25
CA GLY A 28 8.34 20.32 8.42
C GLY A 28 7.44 19.67 9.48
N LEU A 29 7.07 18.39 9.33
CA LEU A 29 6.20 17.71 10.28
C LEU A 29 6.97 17.31 11.56
N PRO A 30 6.41 17.50 12.77
CA PRO A 30 7.12 17.18 14.02
C PRO A 30 7.51 15.70 14.10
N ALA A 31 8.78 15.45 14.43
CA ALA A 31 9.32 14.11 14.62
C ALA A 31 8.75 13.46 15.90
N LEU A 32 7.67 12.67 15.76
CA LEU A 32 7.28 11.72 16.79
C LEU A 32 8.36 10.65 16.93
N ARG A 33 8.93 10.55 18.15
CA ARG A 33 9.97 9.62 18.64
C ARG A 33 10.35 8.55 17.61
N ALA A 34 11.54 8.71 17.02
CA ALA A 34 12.10 7.74 16.09
C ALA A 34 12.22 6.38 16.79
N ALA A 35 11.58 5.35 16.23
CA ALA A 35 11.95 3.98 16.56
C ALA A 35 13.40 3.76 16.10
N PRO A 36 14.21 2.94 16.81
CA PRO A 36 15.62 2.73 16.48
C PRO A 36 15.85 2.10 15.09
N SER A 37 14.81 1.58 14.45
CA SER A 37 14.82 1.06 13.08
C SER A 37 13.61 1.57 12.29
N PRO A 38 13.71 1.71 10.95
CA PRO A 38 12.57 2.02 10.09
C PRO A 38 11.41 1.04 10.31
N ALA A 39 10.18 1.52 10.18
CA ALA A 39 9.00 0.67 10.16
C ALA A 39 9.09 -0.32 8.99
N ARG A 40 8.58 -1.53 9.20
CA ARG A 40 8.54 -2.60 8.20
C ARG A 40 7.12 -2.76 7.71
N LEU A 41 6.91 -2.67 6.40
CA LEU A 41 5.64 -2.86 5.73
C LEU A 41 5.78 -3.88 4.61
N ILE A 42 4.83 -4.81 4.50
CA ILE A 42 4.68 -5.61 3.28
C ILE A 42 3.64 -4.92 2.41
N PHE A 43 4.01 -4.61 1.16
CA PHE A 43 3.07 -4.15 0.14
C PHE A 43 2.81 -5.31 -0.81
N ALA A 44 1.58 -5.83 -0.77
CA ALA A 44 1.18 -7.01 -1.51
C ALA A 44 0.11 -6.71 -2.56
N VAL A 45 0.24 -7.34 -3.72
CA VAL A 45 -0.70 -7.16 -4.84
C VAL A 45 -1.06 -8.50 -5.47
N ASP A 46 -2.33 -8.66 -5.83
CA ASP A 46 -2.79 -9.68 -6.76
C ASP A 46 -2.35 -9.34 -8.20
N ALA A 47 -1.41 -10.10 -8.76
CA ALA A 47 -0.89 -9.90 -10.10
C ALA A 47 -1.41 -10.94 -11.11
N THR A 48 -2.67 -11.36 -10.97
CA THR A 48 -3.30 -12.27 -11.94
C THR A 48 -3.80 -11.54 -13.21
N ALA A 49 -3.90 -12.21 -14.37
CA ALA A 49 -3.91 -11.56 -15.71
C ALA A 49 -5.00 -10.50 -15.98
N SER A 50 -6.16 -10.53 -15.33
CA SER A 50 -7.17 -9.48 -15.49
C SER A 50 -6.78 -8.14 -14.84
N ARG A 51 -5.66 -8.07 -14.11
CA ARG A 51 -5.33 -6.98 -13.19
C ARG A 51 -4.14 -6.09 -13.60
N GLN A 52 -3.68 -6.18 -14.86
CA GLN A 52 -2.62 -5.28 -15.38
C GLN A 52 -2.91 -3.78 -15.12
N PRO A 53 -4.15 -3.28 -15.27
CA PRO A 53 -4.45 -1.87 -14.97
C PRO A 53 -4.25 -1.47 -13.51
N THR A 54 -4.45 -2.40 -12.56
CA THR A 54 -4.21 -2.15 -11.13
C THR A 54 -2.76 -2.31 -10.76
N TRP A 55 -2.06 -3.23 -11.40
CA TRP A 55 -0.60 -3.30 -11.34
C TRP A 55 0.06 -1.99 -11.77
N ASP A 56 -0.30 -1.48 -12.96
CA ASP A 56 0.26 -0.23 -13.50
C ASP A 56 -0.02 0.97 -12.58
N ARG A 57 -1.21 1.01 -11.97
CA ARG A 57 -1.58 2.02 -10.97
C ARG A 57 -0.76 1.89 -9.69
N ALA A 58 -0.61 0.68 -9.15
CA ALA A 58 0.22 0.44 -7.99
C ALA A 58 1.68 0.88 -8.26
N CYS A 59 2.22 0.57 -9.43
CA CYS A 59 3.55 1.03 -9.88
C CYS A 59 3.66 2.55 -9.91
N HIS A 60 2.64 3.24 -10.41
CA HIS A 60 2.63 4.71 -10.47
C HIS A 60 2.54 5.35 -9.07
N VAL A 61 1.81 4.72 -8.16
CA VAL A 61 1.43 5.30 -6.88
C VAL A 61 2.38 4.93 -5.73
N GLN A 62 3.20 3.88 -5.87
CA GLN A 62 4.13 3.43 -4.82
C GLN A 62 5.06 4.53 -4.29
N ALA A 63 5.44 5.50 -5.13
CA ALA A 63 6.28 6.63 -4.73
C ALA A 63 5.63 7.48 -3.61
N GLU A 64 4.31 7.57 -3.62
CA GLU A 64 3.53 8.33 -2.61
C GLU A 64 3.61 7.69 -1.22
N MET A 65 3.76 6.36 -1.12
CA MET A 65 3.94 5.67 0.16
C MET A 65 5.24 6.09 0.85
N PHE A 66 6.33 6.19 0.08
CA PHE A 66 7.62 6.61 0.61
C PHE A 66 7.67 8.11 0.89
N ALA A 67 7.07 8.93 0.01
CA ALA A 67 6.97 10.37 0.22
C ALA A 67 6.30 10.71 1.57
N ALA A 68 5.29 9.93 1.95
CA ALA A 68 4.57 10.10 3.22
C ALA A 68 5.39 9.74 4.48
N THR A 69 6.54 9.06 4.33
CA THR A 69 7.24 8.44 5.47
C THR A 69 8.69 8.90 5.68
N ALA A 70 9.24 9.77 4.83
CA ALA A 70 10.53 10.45 5.02
C ALA A 70 11.68 9.55 5.54
N GLY A 71 11.86 8.37 4.93
CA GLY A 71 12.94 7.42 5.29
C GLY A 71 12.67 6.59 6.56
N ARG A 72 11.46 6.67 7.13
CA ARG A 72 11.04 5.88 8.29
C ARG A 72 10.39 4.55 7.94
N LEU A 73 10.42 4.15 6.67
CA LEU A 73 9.74 2.97 6.16
C LEU A 73 10.68 2.14 5.31
N THR A 74 10.63 0.83 5.52
CA THR A 74 11.16 -0.18 4.62
C THR A 74 10.03 -1.05 4.13
N VAL A 75 10.02 -1.34 2.83
CA VAL A 75 8.92 -2.02 2.16
C VAL A 75 9.42 -3.31 1.51
N SER A 76 8.74 -4.42 1.78
CA SER A 76 8.87 -5.64 0.99
C SER A 76 7.70 -5.71 0.00
N LEU A 77 8.00 -5.81 -1.29
CA LEU A 77 7.01 -6.08 -2.33
C LEU A 77 6.69 -7.57 -2.31
N ALA A 78 5.42 -7.93 -2.18
CA ALA A 78 4.95 -9.29 -2.37
C ALA A 78 3.89 -9.34 -3.48
N PHE A 79 3.87 -10.43 -4.24
CA PHE A 79 2.77 -10.67 -5.18
C PHE A 79 2.63 -12.16 -5.43
N TYR A 80 1.43 -12.53 -5.87
CA TYR A 80 1.17 -13.83 -6.46
C TYR A 80 0.60 -13.68 -7.86
N ARG A 81 0.87 -14.66 -8.71
CA ARG A 81 0.33 -14.78 -10.06
C ARG A 81 0.40 -16.23 -10.52
N GLY A 82 -0.21 -16.53 -11.67
CA GLY A 82 -0.05 -17.86 -12.27
C GLY A 82 -0.59 -19.00 -11.40
N HIS A 83 -0.12 -20.20 -11.68
CA HIS A 83 -0.50 -21.43 -10.98
C HIS A 83 0.48 -21.73 -9.82
N GLY A 84 0.57 -20.82 -8.85
CA GLY A 84 1.42 -21.02 -7.66
C GLY A 84 2.71 -20.20 -7.60
N GLU A 85 2.86 -19.16 -8.44
CA GLU A 85 3.98 -18.23 -8.31
C GLU A 85 3.68 -17.25 -7.18
N PHE A 86 4.59 -17.16 -6.20
CA PHE A 86 4.56 -16.17 -5.13
C PHE A 86 5.98 -15.66 -4.93
N LEU A 87 6.15 -14.35 -4.99
CA LEU A 87 7.45 -13.70 -4.83
C LEU A 87 7.35 -12.61 -3.77
N ALA A 88 8.40 -12.49 -2.98
CA ALA A 88 8.58 -11.42 -2.01
C ALA A 88 10.00 -10.86 -2.11
N SER A 89 10.13 -9.54 -2.17
CA SER A 89 11.44 -8.88 -2.17
C SER A 89 12.02 -8.81 -0.75
N PRO A 90 13.33 -8.59 -0.60
CA PRO A 90 13.86 -8.02 0.63
C PRO A 90 13.16 -6.72 1.02
N PHE A 91 13.29 -6.30 2.27
CA PHE A 91 12.82 -5.00 2.72
C PHE A 91 13.72 -3.89 2.13
N LEU A 92 13.14 -3.02 1.32
CA LEU A 92 13.81 -1.94 0.61
C LEU A 92 13.52 -0.62 1.32
N ALA A 93 14.57 0.17 1.61
CA ALA A 93 14.43 1.53 2.11
C ALA A 93 14.25 2.56 0.98
N GLU A 94 14.70 2.21 -0.23
CA GLU A 94 14.79 3.14 -1.36
C GLU A 94 13.57 3.06 -2.30
N PRO A 95 12.87 4.17 -2.56
CA PRO A 95 11.71 4.20 -3.45
C PRO A 95 12.05 3.75 -4.87
N ALA A 96 13.23 4.13 -5.36
CA ALA A 96 13.69 3.77 -6.71
C ALA A 96 13.91 2.25 -6.86
N ALA A 97 14.40 1.59 -5.79
CA ALA A 97 14.58 0.15 -5.79
C ALA A 97 13.22 -0.58 -5.79
N LEU A 98 12.23 -0.07 -5.05
CA LEU A 98 10.86 -0.63 -5.09
C LEU A 98 10.24 -0.45 -6.48
N ALA A 99 10.31 0.75 -7.05
CA ALA A 99 9.86 1.04 -8.42
C ALA A 99 10.46 0.06 -9.44
N ALA A 100 11.78 -0.12 -9.44
CA ALA A 100 12.45 -1.00 -10.39
C ALA A 100 11.96 -2.46 -10.28
N ARG A 101 11.66 -2.92 -9.06
CA ARG A 101 11.08 -4.26 -8.83
C ARG A 101 9.66 -4.37 -9.33
N MET A 102 8.86 -3.31 -9.15
CA MET A 102 7.48 -3.29 -9.58
C MET A 102 7.35 -3.21 -11.12
N THR A 103 8.21 -2.46 -11.81
CA THR A 103 8.19 -2.39 -13.28
C THR A 103 8.49 -3.74 -13.95
N GLY A 104 9.15 -4.67 -13.26
CA GLY A 104 9.53 -5.98 -13.79
C GLY A 104 8.48 -7.09 -13.63
N VAL A 105 7.26 -6.79 -13.19
CA VAL A 105 6.22 -7.81 -12.94
C VAL A 105 5.11 -7.68 -13.98
N ASP A 106 4.93 -8.74 -14.76
CA ASP A 106 3.79 -8.89 -15.65
C ASP A 106 2.65 -9.67 -14.98
N CYS A 107 1.40 -9.30 -15.24
CA CYS A 107 0.26 -10.05 -14.73
C CYS A 107 0.06 -11.38 -15.49
N ARG A 108 -0.24 -12.47 -14.78
CA ARG A 108 -0.42 -13.82 -15.39
C ARG A 108 -1.65 -14.54 -14.86
N GLY A 109 -2.43 -15.17 -15.75
CA GLY A 109 -3.67 -15.87 -15.36
C GLY A 109 -3.38 -16.98 -14.36
N GLY A 110 -4.19 -17.08 -13.31
CA GLY A 110 -3.93 -17.95 -12.17
C GLY A 110 -5.00 -17.86 -11.09
N HIS A 111 -4.74 -18.52 -9.97
CA HIS A 111 -5.62 -18.51 -8.79
C HIS A 111 -5.07 -17.58 -7.70
N THR A 112 -5.97 -17.06 -6.87
CA THR A 112 -5.61 -16.35 -5.63
C THR A 112 -4.73 -17.21 -4.73
N GLN A 113 -3.79 -16.55 -4.05
CA GLN A 113 -2.88 -17.15 -3.08
C GLN A 113 -2.77 -16.28 -1.81
N ILE A 114 -3.89 -15.71 -1.39
CA ILE A 114 -4.07 -14.88 -0.19
C ILE A 114 -3.64 -15.64 1.06
N LEU A 115 -3.97 -16.93 1.20
CA LEU A 115 -3.52 -17.70 2.36
C LEU A 115 -2.00 -17.76 2.43
N ARG A 116 -1.35 -17.93 1.28
CA ARG A 116 0.12 -17.94 1.18
C ARG A 116 0.71 -16.58 1.51
N LEU A 117 0.10 -15.49 1.05
CA LEU A 117 0.48 -14.12 1.41
C LEU A 117 0.40 -13.90 2.93
N LEU A 118 -0.71 -14.26 3.57
CA LEU A 118 -0.88 -14.07 5.01
C LEU A 118 0.13 -14.91 5.80
N ARG A 119 0.38 -16.15 5.40
CA ARG A 119 1.42 -17.01 6.00
C ARG A 119 2.83 -16.43 5.84
N HIS A 120 3.13 -15.82 4.69
CA HIS A 120 4.39 -15.12 4.48
C HIS A 120 4.53 -13.93 5.45
N ALA A 121 3.49 -13.11 5.58
CA ALA A 121 3.47 -12.00 6.54
C ALA A 121 3.62 -12.48 7.99
N GLU A 122 3.00 -13.60 8.36
CA GLU A 122 3.19 -14.21 9.69
C GLU A 122 4.64 -14.62 9.94
N ALA A 123 5.30 -15.23 8.94
CA ALA A 123 6.70 -15.61 9.03
C ALA A 123 7.62 -14.38 9.16
N GLU A 124 7.35 -13.31 8.40
CA GLU A 124 8.10 -12.05 8.50
C GLU A 124 7.92 -11.35 9.85
N ALA A 125 6.70 -11.40 10.41
CA ALA A 125 6.38 -10.89 11.74
C ALA A 125 7.02 -11.71 12.87
N ALA A 126 7.28 -13.00 12.64
CA ALA A 126 8.00 -13.85 13.59
C ALA A 126 9.51 -13.56 13.61
N ARG A 127 10.09 -13.10 12.50
CA ARG A 127 11.52 -12.77 12.37
C ARG A 127 11.87 -11.43 13.02
N ALA A 128 11.05 -10.42 12.79
CA ALA A 128 11.19 -9.10 13.36
C ALA A 128 9.84 -8.37 13.31
N ARG A 129 9.72 -7.25 14.03
CA ARG A 129 8.48 -6.46 14.06
C ARG A 129 8.03 -6.09 12.64
N LEU A 130 6.82 -6.48 12.28
CA LEU A 130 6.12 -6.05 11.06
C LEU A 130 5.03 -5.06 11.50
N HIS A 131 4.99 -3.86 10.91
CA HIS A 131 4.15 -2.77 11.40
C HIS A 131 2.76 -2.76 10.73
N ALA A 132 2.68 -3.21 9.48
CA ALA A 132 1.44 -3.42 8.77
C ALA A 132 1.66 -4.34 7.55
N LEU A 133 0.56 -4.92 7.08
CA LEU A 133 0.45 -5.51 5.76
C LEU A 133 -0.50 -4.62 4.94
N VAL A 134 -0.12 -4.30 3.71
CA VAL A 134 -1.05 -3.77 2.71
C VAL A 134 -1.32 -4.89 1.70
N PHE A 135 -2.58 -5.12 1.37
CA PHE A 135 -2.97 -6.05 0.33
C PHE A 135 -3.96 -5.38 -0.64
N VAL A 136 -3.63 -5.42 -1.93
CA VAL A 136 -4.48 -4.94 -3.02
C VAL A 136 -4.94 -6.14 -3.86
N GLY A 137 -6.25 -6.33 -3.99
CA GLY A 137 -6.83 -7.43 -4.78
C GLY A 137 -8.31 -7.21 -5.06
N ASP A 138 -8.89 -7.98 -5.97
CA ASP A 138 -10.28 -7.83 -6.44
C ASP A 138 -11.12 -9.10 -6.30
N ALA A 139 -10.47 -10.27 -6.15
CA ALA A 139 -11.12 -11.56 -6.10
C ALA A 139 -10.62 -12.43 -4.95
N VAL A 140 -11.41 -13.45 -4.64
CA VAL A 140 -11.06 -14.54 -3.72
C VAL A 140 -11.64 -15.85 -4.27
N GLU A 141 -10.79 -16.78 -4.67
CA GLU A 141 -11.19 -18.14 -5.07
C GLU A 141 -10.83 -19.21 -4.01
N GLU A 142 -10.09 -18.81 -2.98
CA GLU A 142 -9.69 -19.66 -1.86
C GLU A 142 -10.77 -19.76 -0.77
N GLU A 143 -10.76 -20.86 -0.01
CA GLU A 143 -11.64 -21.06 1.14
C GLU A 143 -11.45 -19.96 2.22
N PRO A 144 -12.54 -19.31 2.71
CA PRO A 144 -12.43 -18.20 3.64
C PRO A 144 -11.85 -18.55 5.02
N ASP A 145 -12.17 -19.72 5.56
CA ASP A 145 -11.84 -20.08 6.95
C ASP A 145 -10.33 -20.13 7.22
N PRO A 146 -9.49 -20.79 6.40
CA PRO A 146 -8.03 -20.72 6.53
C PRO A 146 -7.47 -19.30 6.44
N ILE A 147 -8.01 -18.47 5.54
CA ILE A 147 -7.59 -17.07 5.34
C ILE A 147 -7.88 -16.26 6.61
N TRP A 148 -9.08 -16.37 7.15
CA TRP A 148 -9.49 -15.68 8.37
C TRP A 148 -8.73 -16.16 9.60
N ALA A 149 -8.41 -17.44 9.69
CA ALA A 149 -7.55 -17.96 10.73
C ALA A 149 -6.15 -17.33 10.67
N ALA A 150 -5.57 -17.19 9.47
CA ALA A 150 -4.28 -16.52 9.28
C ALA A 150 -4.33 -15.02 9.61
N ALA A 151 -5.36 -14.32 9.17
CA ALA A 151 -5.57 -12.91 9.52
C ALA A 151 -5.70 -12.69 11.04
N SER A 152 -6.36 -13.61 11.75
CA SER A 152 -6.49 -13.54 13.21
C SER A 152 -5.14 -13.73 13.91
N ARG A 153 -4.28 -14.63 13.40
CA ARG A 153 -2.91 -14.82 13.93
C ARG A 153 -2.03 -13.59 13.69
N LEU A 154 -2.18 -12.90 12.56
CA LEU A 154 -1.53 -11.59 12.33
C LEU A 154 -1.99 -10.55 13.33
N GLY A 155 -3.31 -10.46 13.59
CA GLY A 155 -3.87 -9.57 14.60
C GLY A 155 -3.33 -9.83 16.00
N ALA A 156 -3.23 -11.11 16.41
CA ALA A 156 -2.62 -11.50 17.68
C ALA A 156 -1.13 -11.13 17.78
N ARG A 157 -0.45 -10.96 16.65
CA ARG A 157 0.94 -10.45 16.58
C ARG A 157 1.03 -8.93 16.47
N GLY A 158 -0.09 -8.22 16.51
CA GLY A 158 -0.15 -6.77 16.37
C GLY A 158 0.14 -6.27 14.95
N VAL A 159 -0.12 -7.09 13.92
CA VAL A 159 0.07 -6.74 12.50
C VAL A 159 -1.30 -6.50 11.84
N PRO A 160 -1.76 -5.24 11.72
CA PRO A 160 -2.97 -4.93 10.98
C PRO A 160 -2.77 -5.07 9.48
N ALA A 161 -3.77 -5.65 8.80
CA ALA A 161 -3.85 -5.70 7.35
C ALA A 161 -4.77 -4.58 6.82
N PHE A 162 -4.19 -3.69 6.02
CA PHE A 162 -4.89 -2.72 5.21
C PHE A 162 -5.23 -3.36 3.87
N VAL A 163 -6.50 -3.67 3.66
CA VAL A 163 -6.98 -4.43 2.50
C VAL A 163 -7.73 -3.49 1.57
N PHE A 164 -7.21 -3.27 0.38
CA PHE A 164 -7.78 -2.37 -0.61
C PHE A 164 -8.35 -3.19 -1.76
N GLN A 165 -9.68 -3.15 -1.90
CA GLN A 165 -10.38 -3.93 -2.90
C GLN A 165 -10.59 -3.12 -4.16
N GLU A 166 -10.16 -3.61 -5.32
CA GLU A 166 -10.63 -3.06 -6.58
C GLU A 166 -12.00 -3.67 -6.94
N GLY A 167 -12.93 -2.83 -7.37
CA GLY A 167 -14.27 -3.27 -7.75
C GLY A 167 -15.18 -3.58 -6.55
N ASP A 168 -16.27 -4.28 -6.82
CA ASP A 168 -17.40 -4.43 -5.89
C ASP A 168 -17.92 -5.87 -5.77
N ASP A 169 -17.10 -6.88 -6.14
CA ASP A 169 -17.49 -8.29 -6.03
C ASP A 169 -17.90 -8.65 -4.58
N PRO A 170 -19.18 -9.03 -4.34
CA PRO A 170 -19.68 -9.25 -2.98
C PRO A 170 -19.04 -10.46 -2.29
N GLY A 171 -18.64 -11.48 -3.06
CA GLY A 171 -18.01 -12.70 -2.54
C GLY A 171 -16.62 -12.40 -1.97
N ALA A 172 -15.78 -11.76 -2.77
CA ALA A 172 -14.47 -11.27 -2.38
C ALA A 172 -14.58 -10.25 -1.24
N GLN A 173 -15.54 -9.32 -1.31
CA GLN A 173 -15.72 -8.29 -0.29
C GLN A 173 -15.89 -8.87 1.12
N ALA A 174 -16.72 -9.91 1.27
CA ALA A 174 -16.95 -10.55 2.56
C ALA A 174 -15.64 -11.09 3.17
N VAL A 175 -14.82 -11.75 2.34
CA VAL A 175 -13.55 -12.34 2.78
C VAL A 175 -12.51 -11.27 3.06
N LEU A 176 -12.32 -10.31 2.15
CA LEU A 176 -11.36 -9.21 2.25
C LEU A 176 -11.63 -8.30 3.46
N ARG A 177 -12.90 -7.95 3.72
CA ARG A 177 -13.28 -7.25 4.96
C ARG A 177 -12.99 -8.08 6.20
N GLY A 178 -13.20 -9.39 6.12
CA GLY A 178 -12.88 -10.31 7.21
C GLY A 178 -11.39 -10.35 7.54
N ILE A 179 -10.51 -10.28 6.54
CA ILE A 179 -9.04 -10.17 6.75
C ILE A 179 -8.71 -8.89 7.52
N ALA A 180 -9.19 -7.74 7.05
CA ALA A 180 -8.95 -6.45 7.69
C ALA A 180 -9.44 -6.45 9.15
N ARG A 181 -10.70 -6.84 9.38
CA ARG A 181 -11.30 -6.87 10.72
C ARG A 181 -10.53 -7.80 11.68
N ARG A 182 -10.19 -9.01 11.25
CA ARG A 182 -9.55 -10.03 12.10
C ARG A 182 -8.10 -9.73 12.42
N SER A 183 -7.41 -8.99 11.54
CA SER A 183 -6.05 -8.50 11.80
C SER A 183 -6.03 -7.20 12.62
N GLY A 184 -7.18 -6.56 12.85
CA GLY A 184 -7.25 -5.23 13.48
C GLY A 184 -6.86 -4.09 12.52
N GLY A 185 -6.90 -4.34 11.21
CA GLY A 185 -6.65 -3.34 10.17
C GLY A 185 -7.93 -2.73 9.61
N ALA A 186 -7.87 -2.28 8.36
CA ALA A 186 -8.95 -1.55 7.70
C ALA A 186 -9.14 -2.04 6.26
N TRP A 187 -10.39 -2.06 5.81
CA TRP A 187 -10.74 -2.35 4.43
C TRP A 187 -11.27 -1.09 3.74
N ALA A 188 -10.93 -0.91 2.47
CA ALA A 188 -11.54 0.13 1.64
C ALA A 188 -11.68 -0.35 0.20
N PRO A 189 -12.82 -0.07 -0.46
CA PRO A 189 -12.94 -0.27 -1.89
C PRO A 189 -12.26 0.91 -2.61
N PHE A 190 -11.79 0.66 -3.82
CA PHE A 190 -11.41 1.70 -4.76
C PHE A 190 -11.83 1.28 -6.17
N ASP A 191 -11.90 2.27 -7.05
CA ASP A 191 -12.33 2.08 -8.43
C ASP A 191 -11.32 2.70 -9.39
N HIS A 192 -11.19 2.11 -10.58
CA HIS A 192 -10.36 2.57 -11.69
C HIS A 192 -10.66 4.01 -12.12
N ARG A 193 -11.86 4.50 -11.82
CA ARG A 193 -12.28 5.88 -12.09
C ARG A 193 -11.59 6.91 -11.22
N SER A 194 -10.96 6.52 -10.11
CA SER A 194 -10.23 7.44 -9.22
C SER A 194 -8.80 6.95 -8.96
N PRO A 195 -7.83 7.30 -9.83
CA PRO A 195 -6.43 6.94 -9.62
C PRO A 195 -5.84 7.50 -8.32
N ARG A 196 -6.42 8.59 -7.79
CA ARG A 196 -6.02 9.16 -6.50
C ARG A 196 -6.46 8.34 -5.30
N ALA A 197 -7.55 7.56 -5.41
CA ALA A 197 -8.09 6.80 -4.29
C ALA A 197 -7.07 5.79 -3.75
N LEU A 198 -6.44 5.00 -4.63
CA LEU A 198 -5.41 4.04 -4.21
C LEU A 198 -4.20 4.78 -3.59
N ALA A 199 -3.83 5.95 -4.11
CA ALA A 199 -2.75 6.76 -3.54
C ALA A 199 -3.04 7.23 -2.12
N ASP A 200 -4.24 7.73 -1.88
CA ASP A 200 -4.67 8.17 -0.55
C ASP A 200 -4.68 7.00 0.44
N LEU A 201 -5.17 5.84 0.02
CA LEU A 201 -5.20 4.62 0.82
C LEU A 201 -3.79 4.13 1.17
N LEU A 202 -2.90 4.08 0.18
CA LEU A 202 -1.52 3.66 0.35
C LEU A 202 -0.72 4.64 1.23
N ARG A 203 -0.93 5.95 1.08
CA ARG A 203 -0.37 6.97 1.99
C ARG A 203 -0.86 6.80 3.41
N GLY A 204 -2.15 6.50 3.60
CA GLY A 204 -2.74 6.19 4.89
C GLY A 204 -2.04 5.01 5.56
N ALA A 205 -1.96 3.87 4.87
CA ALA A 205 -1.31 2.68 5.42
C ALA A 205 0.18 2.90 5.73
N ALA A 206 0.91 3.63 4.87
CA ALA A 206 2.31 3.97 5.10
C ALA A 206 2.50 4.88 6.34
N ALA A 207 1.65 5.89 6.50
CA ALA A 207 1.67 6.75 7.70
C ALA A 207 1.34 5.97 8.97
N TYR A 208 0.36 5.06 8.91
CA TYR A 208 0.09 4.14 10.02
C TYR A 208 1.31 3.27 10.35
N ALA A 209 1.97 2.68 9.36
CA ALA A 209 3.15 1.86 9.59
C ALA A 209 4.28 2.65 10.27
N ALA A 210 4.52 3.89 9.82
CA ALA A 210 5.62 4.74 10.30
C ALA A 210 5.36 5.42 11.66
N GLY A 211 4.09 5.68 12.01
CA GLY A 211 3.76 6.48 13.21
C GLY A 211 2.43 6.13 13.88
N GLY A 212 1.86 4.96 13.56
CA GLY A 212 0.66 4.42 14.17
C GLY A 212 -0.60 5.23 13.87
N ARG A 213 -1.62 5.01 14.73
CA ARG A 213 -2.94 5.64 14.61
C ARG A 213 -2.88 7.17 14.60
N GLU A 214 -1.98 7.78 15.38
CA GLU A 214 -1.81 9.24 15.44
C GLU A 214 -1.26 9.84 14.14
N ALA A 215 -0.34 9.14 13.47
CA ALA A 215 0.14 9.58 12.16
C ALA A 215 -0.95 9.47 11.09
N LEU A 216 -1.73 8.39 11.11
CA LEU A 216 -2.88 8.24 10.22
C LEU A 216 -3.92 9.35 10.46
N ALA A 217 -4.22 9.68 11.72
CA ALA A 217 -5.21 10.69 12.07
C ALA A 217 -4.85 12.12 11.61
N ARG A 218 -3.56 12.41 11.39
CA ARG A 218 -3.09 13.70 10.86
C ARG A 218 -3.19 13.80 9.35
N LEU A 219 -3.42 12.70 8.63
CA LEU A 219 -3.60 12.71 7.19
C LEU A 219 -5.04 13.11 6.81
N PRO A 220 -5.23 14.16 6.00
CA PRO A 220 -6.54 14.47 5.42
C PRO A 220 -7.10 13.29 4.64
N GLY A 221 -8.40 13.02 4.77
CA GLY A 221 -9.08 11.93 4.05
C GLY A 221 -8.90 10.53 4.64
N ALA A 222 -8.08 10.35 5.68
CA ALA A 222 -7.83 9.06 6.31
C ALA A 222 -8.95 8.57 7.27
N GLY A 223 -10.02 9.35 7.44
CA GLY A 223 -11.09 9.09 8.41
C GLY A 223 -11.74 7.71 8.25
N GLY A 224 -11.94 7.26 7.00
CA GLY A 224 -12.54 5.95 6.70
C GLY A 224 -11.68 4.76 7.15
N LEU A 225 -10.35 4.87 7.03
CA LEU A 225 -9.42 3.86 7.55
C LEU A 225 -9.34 3.94 9.08
N LEU A 226 -9.23 5.15 9.62
CA LEU A 226 -9.08 5.40 11.05
C LEU A 226 -10.26 4.88 11.88
N ALA A 227 -11.49 4.98 11.34
CA ALA A 227 -12.71 4.53 12.01
C ALA A 227 -12.77 3.00 12.22
N GLN A 228 -12.02 2.23 11.43
CA GLN A 228 -12.01 0.76 11.49
C GLN A 228 -10.92 0.22 12.42
N LEU A 229 -9.90 1.01 12.71
CA LEU A 229 -8.79 0.59 13.56
C LEU A 229 -9.21 0.56 15.04
N PRO A 230 -8.70 -0.40 15.84
CA PRO A 230 -8.95 -0.44 17.28
C PRO A 230 -8.61 0.88 17.98
N ALA A 231 -9.33 1.16 19.08
CA ALA A 231 -9.04 2.30 19.92
C ALA A 231 -7.65 2.16 20.58
N PRO A 232 -6.94 3.28 20.85
CA PRO A 232 -5.69 3.23 21.59
C PRO A 232 -5.90 2.52 22.95
N GLY A 233 -5.12 1.48 23.24
CA GLY A 233 -5.17 0.78 24.53
C GLY A 233 -6.09 -0.44 24.62
N ALA A 234 -6.79 -0.82 23.53
CA ALA A 234 -7.66 -2.01 23.52
C ALA A 234 -6.91 -3.36 23.44
N GLY A 235 -5.58 -3.36 23.47
CA GLY A 235 -4.74 -4.55 23.46
C GLY A 235 -3.67 -4.47 24.54
N ARG A 236 -3.93 -5.10 25.68
CA ARG A 236 -2.94 -5.56 26.66
C ARG A 236 -3.31 -6.98 27.08
#